data_AF-A0A9E5YSH5-F1
#
_entry.id   AF-A0A9E5YSH5-F1
#
_cell.length_a   1.000
_cell.length_b   1.000
_cell.length_c   1.000
_cell.angle_alpha   90.00
_cell.angle_beta   90.00
_cell.angle_gamma   90.00
#
_symmetry.space_group_name_H-M   'P 1'
#
loop_
_entity.id
_entity.type
_entity.pdbx_description
1 polymer ?
#
loop_
_entity_poly.entity_id
_entity_poly.type
_entity_poly.pdbx_seq_one_letter_code
_entity_poly.pdbx_strand_id
1 'polypeptide(L)'
;MQKLVLIVFTAMLFLPLAIYAQGCMEASSDEGVNVVGYLQAQYEYMFQGEDVDNTSKFTFNRARLGVVGNIPYDFSYYVLLEFSPNIVDAPYLLDGFITYSRLAPWISVSLGQFKSPFSLELNTACQGLHTIKRSLVVNELTAYDRDRGIMFSGKYKKLAKYAFAFTNGTGRANLENNQNKTFAGRLVVSPIDMISIGGSYKYGTSPASIDEADEDEQKRFAGEIEFKMDNILVQAEYVSAEDIGSYLIGGD
;
A
#
# COMPACT_ATOMS: atom_id res chain seq x y z
N MET A 1 23.08 -43.23 -28.27
CA MET A 1 22.70 -42.59 -26.99
C MET A 1 22.88 -41.09 -27.15
N GLN A 2 21.84 -40.40 -27.63
CA GLN A 2 21.00 -39.47 -26.83
C GLN A 2 21.79 -38.21 -26.45
N LYS A 3 21.76 -37.07 -27.17
CA LYS A 3 20.60 -36.25 -27.58
C LYS A 3 19.53 -36.17 -26.48
N LEU A 4 19.86 -35.66 -25.29
CA LEU A 4 18.87 -35.35 -24.24
C LEU A 4 19.45 -34.54 -23.06
N VAL A 5 19.97 -33.33 -23.28
CA VAL A 5 20.23 -32.39 -22.16
C VAL A 5 19.85 -30.93 -22.46
N LEU A 6 19.49 -30.58 -23.70
CA LEU A 6 19.26 -29.17 -24.09
C LEU A 6 17.78 -28.77 -24.25
N ILE A 7 16.89 -29.21 -23.34
CA ILE A 7 15.45 -28.83 -23.40
C ILE A 7 14.89 -28.31 -22.05
N VAL A 8 15.65 -28.32 -20.96
CA VAL A 8 15.10 -27.88 -19.64
C VAL A 8 15.31 -26.39 -19.36
N PHE A 9 16.12 -25.67 -20.15
CA PHE A 9 16.43 -24.25 -19.88
C PHE A 9 15.55 -23.23 -20.62
N THR A 10 14.57 -23.67 -21.41
CA THR A 10 13.78 -22.77 -22.30
C THR A 10 12.31 -22.61 -21.90
N ALA A 11 11.91 -23.09 -20.72
CA ALA A 11 10.50 -23.05 -20.28
C ALA A 11 10.24 -22.20 -19.03
N MET A 12 11.19 -21.36 -18.59
CA MET A 12 11.06 -20.60 -17.35
C MET A 12 11.54 -19.15 -17.50
N LEU A 13 11.10 -18.48 -18.57
CA LEU A 13 11.27 -17.04 -18.75
C LEU A 13 10.14 -16.55 -19.63
N PHE A 14 8.97 -16.32 -19.04
CA PHE A 14 7.94 -15.36 -19.46
C PHE A 14 6.71 -15.57 -18.56
N LEU A 15 6.81 -15.13 -17.30
CA LEU A 15 5.63 -14.86 -16.48
C LEU A 15 5.35 -13.35 -16.61
N PRO A 16 4.30 -12.92 -17.33
CA PRO A 16 3.87 -11.54 -17.28
C PRO A 16 3.25 -11.29 -15.91
N LEU A 17 3.95 -10.58 -15.03
CA LEU A 17 3.33 -10.03 -13.82
C LEU A 17 2.30 -8.99 -14.27
N ALA A 18 1.02 -9.37 -14.18
CA ALA A 18 -0.10 -8.45 -14.28
C ALA A 18 0.00 -7.43 -13.14
N ILE A 19 -0.34 -6.17 -13.40
CA ILE A 19 -0.25 -5.09 -12.42
C ILE A 19 -1.62 -4.44 -12.38
N TYR A 20 -2.39 -4.74 -11.33
CA TYR A 20 -3.63 -4.09 -10.95
C TYR A 20 -3.40 -3.29 -9.66
N ALA A 21 -4.42 -2.58 -9.17
CA ALA A 21 -4.38 -1.96 -7.85
C ALA A 21 -3.97 -2.98 -6.79
N GLN A 22 -2.92 -2.65 -6.03
CA GLN A 22 -2.19 -3.63 -5.23
C GLN A 22 -2.92 -3.97 -3.93
N GLY A 23 -3.63 -5.08 -3.98
CA GLY A 23 -3.96 -5.87 -2.81
C GLY A 23 -2.76 -6.67 -2.30
N CYS A 24 -2.77 -7.11 -1.04
CA CYS A 24 -1.70 -7.97 -0.50
C CYS A 24 -1.66 -9.37 -1.15
N MET A 25 -2.63 -9.76 -1.98
CA MET A 25 -2.67 -11.09 -2.61
C MET A 25 -3.38 -10.97 -3.96
N GLU A 26 -3.04 -11.82 -4.91
CA GLU A 26 -3.69 -11.85 -6.23
C GLU A 26 -4.53 -13.11 -6.39
N ALA A 27 -5.48 -13.07 -7.34
CA ALA A 27 -6.31 -14.22 -7.70
C ALA A 27 -5.42 -15.34 -8.25
N SER A 28 -5.66 -16.59 -7.81
CA SER A 28 -4.95 -17.78 -8.31
C SER A 28 -5.58 -18.38 -9.57
N SER A 29 -6.82 -17.97 -9.91
CA SER A 29 -7.55 -18.41 -11.09
C SER A 29 -8.19 -17.22 -11.82
N ASP A 30 -8.21 -17.29 -13.16
CA ASP A 30 -8.91 -16.32 -14.02
C ASP A 30 -10.44 -16.43 -13.92
N GLU A 31 -10.94 -17.57 -13.43
CA GLU A 31 -12.36 -17.84 -13.21
C GLU A 31 -12.67 -18.03 -11.73
N GLY A 32 -13.67 -17.30 -11.23
CA GLY A 32 -14.27 -17.51 -9.92
C GLY A 32 -13.75 -16.62 -8.79
N VAL A 33 -14.29 -16.86 -7.60
CA VAL A 33 -13.91 -16.19 -6.35
C VAL A 33 -12.67 -16.87 -5.81
N ASN A 34 -11.58 -16.12 -5.69
CA ASN A 34 -10.35 -16.58 -5.06
C ASN A 34 -10.31 -16.10 -3.62
N VAL A 35 -10.18 -17.04 -2.68
CA VAL A 35 -9.98 -16.71 -1.27
C VAL A 35 -8.49 -16.49 -1.03
N VAL A 36 -8.16 -15.37 -0.42
CA VAL A 36 -6.79 -14.96 -0.13
C VAL A 36 -6.66 -14.60 1.33
N GLY A 37 -5.61 -15.05 2.00
CA GLY A 37 -5.33 -14.66 3.37
C GLY A 37 -3.98 -15.16 3.86
N TYR A 38 -3.54 -14.62 5.00
CA TYR A 38 -2.37 -15.12 5.71
C TYR A 38 -2.42 -14.70 7.18
N LEU A 39 -1.68 -15.44 8.02
CA LEU A 39 -1.50 -15.16 9.43
C LEU A 39 -0.02 -14.89 9.71
N GLN A 40 0.26 -13.90 10.55
CA GLN A 40 1.61 -13.60 11.05
C GLN A 40 1.56 -13.61 12.58
N ALA A 41 1.79 -14.77 13.17
CA ALA A 41 1.98 -14.89 14.62
C ALA A 41 3.28 -14.20 15.03
N GLN A 42 3.27 -13.54 16.19
CA GLN A 42 4.39 -12.78 16.70
C GLN A 42 4.50 -12.97 18.21
N TYR A 43 5.73 -13.15 18.68
CA TYR A 43 6.10 -12.93 20.07
C TYR A 43 6.87 -11.61 20.14
N GLU A 44 6.47 -10.73 21.04
CA GLU A 44 7.13 -9.45 21.28
C GLU A 44 7.63 -9.42 22.73
N TYR A 45 8.88 -9.01 22.92
CA TYR A 45 9.47 -8.71 24.22
C TYR A 45 10.01 -7.29 24.17
N MET A 46 9.47 -6.40 24.99
CA MET A 46 9.85 -4.98 25.01
C MET A 46 10.70 -4.68 26.24
N PHE A 47 11.89 -4.13 25.99
CA PHE A 47 12.77 -3.59 27.02
C PHE A 47 12.36 -2.14 27.27
N GLN A 48 11.74 -1.85 28.42
CA GLN A 48 11.09 -0.55 28.67
C GLN A 48 11.92 0.41 29.54
N GLY A 49 13.14 0.03 29.93
CA GLY A 49 14.05 0.85 30.74
C GLY A 49 14.11 0.42 32.20
N GLU A 50 14.87 1.15 33.03
CA GLU A 50 15.11 0.77 34.44
C GLU A 50 13.88 0.95 35.34
N ASP A 51 12.92 1.79 34.97
CA ASP A 51 11.75 2.16 35.79
C ASP A 51 10.40 1.64 35.23
N VAL A 52 10.43 0.79 34.21
CA VAL A 52 9.22 0.22 33.59
C VAL A 52 9.40 -1.28 33.40
N ASP A 53 8.43 -2.06 33.89
CA ASP A 53 8.46 -3.52 33.75
C ASP A 53 8.54 -3.92 32.28
N ASN A 54 9.47 -4.84 31.97
CA ASN A 54 9.53 -5.45 30.66
C ASN A 54 8.22 -6.20 30.39
N THR A 55 7.67 -6.01 29.20
CA THR A 55 6.43 -6.68 28.80
C THR A 55 6.72 -7.70 27.72
N SER A 56 5.97 -8.80 27.75
CA SER A 56 5.97 -9.76 26.66
C SER A 56 4.56 -10.18 26.29
N LYS A 57 4.32 -10.39 25.00
CA LYS A 57 3.01 -10.81 24.49
C LYS A 57 3.14 -11.76 23.31
N PHE A 58 2.23 -12.71 23.25
CA PHE A 58 1.91 -13.44 22.03
C PHE A 58 0.75 -12.72 21.35
N THR A 59 0.94 -12.32 20.10
CA THR A 59 -0.07 -11.61 19.31
C THR A 59 0.00 -12.06 17.85
N PHE A 60 -0.92 -11.57 17.02
CA PHE A 60 -0.81 -11.63 15.58
C PHE A 60 -0.43 -10.25 15.07
N ASN A 61 0.72 -10.11 14.41
CA ASN A 61 1.09 -8.87 13.72
C ASN A 61 0.06 -8.53 12.64
N ARG A 62 -0.41 -9.57 11.93
CA ARG A 62 -1.44 -9.50 10.89
C ARG A 62 -2.24 -10.79 10.88
N ALA A 63 -3.54 -10.68 10.70
CA ALA A 63 -4.44 -11.80 10.49
C ALA A 63 -5.45 -11.38 9.43
N ARG A 64 -5.21 -11.77 8.17
CA ARG A 64 -5.98 -11.25 7.04
C ARG A 64 -6.68 -12.35 6.28
N LEU A 65 -7.92 -12.06 5.89
CA LEU A 65 -8.72 -12.90 5.01
C LEU A 65 -9.48 -12.01 4.05
N GLY A 66 -9.54 -12.42 2.80
CA GLY A 66 -10.09 -11.63 1.71
C GLY A 66 -10.55 -12.50 0.55
N VAL A 67 -11.24 -11.85 -0.37
CA VAL A 67 -11.71 -12.44 -1.62
C VAL A 67 -11.36 -11.52 -2.77
N VAL A 68 -10.94 -12.12 -3.86
CA VAL A 68 -10.55 -11.42 -5.09
C VAL A 68 -11.09 -12.18 -6.28
N GLY A 69 -11.38 -11.47 -7.35
CA GLY A 69 -11.81 -12.12 -8.57
C GLY A 69 -12.15 -11.15 -9.69
N ASN A 70 -12.43 -11.72 -10.84
CA ASN A 70 -12.84 -11.00 -12.04
C ASN A 70 -14.36 -11.05 -12.19
N ILE A 71 -14.93 -9.91 -12.57
CA ILE A 71 -16.32 -9.74 -12.97
C ILE A 71 -16.30 -9.57 -14.49
N PRO A 72 -17.29 -10.08 -15.24
CA PRO A 72 -17.40 -9.81 -16.68
C PRO A 72 -17.27 -8.33 -17.02
N TYR A 73 -16.86 -8.03 -18.26
CA TYR A 73 -16.68 -6.66 -18.79
C TYR A 73 -15.50 -5.87 -18.20
N ASP A 74 -14.36 -6.54 -18.02
CA ASP A 74 -13.07 -5.93 -17.62
C ASP A 74 -13.06 -5.34 -16.20
N PHE A 75 -13.93 -5.83 -15.32
CA PHE A 75 -13.99 -5.45 -13.91
C PHE A 75 -13.31 -6.51 -13.04
N SER A 76 -12.67 -6.09 -11.97
CA SER A 76 -12.20 -6.97 -10.89
C SER A 76 -12.55 -6.38 -9.54
N TYR A 77 -12.66 -7.23 -8.53
CA TYR A 77 -12.90 -6.78 -7.15
C TYR A 77 -11.81 -7.30 -6.22
N TYR A 78 -11.57 -6.51 -5.17
CA TYR A 78 -10.62 -6.82 -4.12
C TYR A 78 -11.26 -6.48 -2.77
N VAL A 79 -11.40 -7.47 -1.89
CA VAL A 79 -11.88 -7.28 -0.53
C VAL A 79 -10.93 -7.99 0.43
N LEU A 80 -10.46 -7.29 1.45
CA LEU A 80 -9.55 -7.82 2.46
C LEU A 80 -9.95 -7.28 3.83
N LEU A 81 -10.15 -8.20 4.78
CA LEU A 81 -10.44 -7.92 6.17
C LEU A 81 -9.19 -8.13 7.03
N GLU A 82 -9.03 -7.32 8.06
CA GLU A 82 -8.01 -7.50 9.10
C GLU A 82 -8.69 -7.93 10.40
N PHE A 83 -8.14 -8.97 11.02
CA PHE A 83 -8.59 -9.56 12.29
C PHE A 83 -7.53 -9.39 13.41
N SER A 84 -6.39 -8.75 13.12
CA SER A 84 -5.36 -8.52 14.14
C SER A 84 -5.81 -7.46 15.16
N PRO A 85 -5.63 -7.68 16.47
CA PRO A 85 -6.07 -6.75 17.52
C PRO A 85 -5.13 -5.54 17.69
N ASN A 86 -4.14 -5.33 16.82
CA ASN A 86 -3.09 -4.32 17.04
C ASN A 86 -3.54 -2.87 16.80
N ILE A 87 -4.64 -2.67 16.06
CA ILE A 87 -5.12 -1.33 15.68
C ILE A 87 -6.54 -1.09 16.21
N VAL A 88 -7.42 -2.09 16.07
CA VAL A 88 -8.81 -2.04 16.54
C VAL A 88 -9.12 -3.39 17.18
N ASP A 89 -9.83 -3.38 18.31
CA ASP A 89 -10.30 -4.58 19.03
C ASP A 89 -11.45 -5.32 18.30
N ALA A 90 -11.63 -5.07 17.01
CA ALA A 90 -12.65 -5.69 16.18
C ALA A 90 -12.16 -5.89 14.75
N PRO A 91 -12.65 -6.94 14.04
CA PRO A 91 -12.36 -7.11 12.63
C PRO A 91 -12.85 -5.90 11.82
N TYR A 92 -12.03 -5.42 10.88
CA TYR A 92 -12.37 -4.26 10.06
C TYR A 92 -11.98 -4.46 8.59
N LEU A 93 -12.65 -3.69 7.72
CA LEU A 93 -12.32 -3.66 6.30
C LEU A 93 -10.99 -2.96 6.07
N LEU A 94 -10.01 -3.71 5.57
CA LEU A 94 -8.68 -3.21 5.31
C LEU A 94 -8.60 -2.57 3.92
N ASP A 95 -8.93 -3.33 2.88
CA ASP A 95 -9.01 -2.89 1.48
C ASP A 95 -10.32 -3.40 0.87
N GLY A 96 -10.97 -2.58 0.05
CA GLY A 96 -12.28 -2.90 -0.52
C GLY A 96 -12.55 -2.04 -1.73
N PHE A 97 -12.22 -2.51 -2.93
CA PHE A 97 -12.36 -1.72 -4.16
C PHE A 97 -12.72 -2.57 -5.37
N ILE A 98 -13.28 -1.91 -6.38
CA ILE A 98 -13.53 -2.45 -7.72
C ILE A 98 -12.60 -1.76 -8.69
N THR A 99 -11.96 -2.50 -9.59
CA THR A 99 -11.08 -1.95 -10.63
C THR A 99 -11.65 -2.22 -12.00
N TYR A 100 -11.71 -1.17 -12.82
CA TYR A 100 -12.00 -1.26 -14.24
C TYR A 100 -10.70 -1.19 -15.04
N SER A 101 -10.45 -2.22 -15.85
CA SER A 101 -9.14 -2.47 -16.48
C SER A 101 -9.17 -2.53 -18.00
N ARG A 102 -10.24 -2.06 -18.66
CA ARG A 102 -10.36 -2.12 -20.13
C ARG A 102 -9.25 -1.37 -20.87
N LEU A 103 -8.68 -0.33 -20.26
CA LEU A 103 -7.59 0.47 -20.81
C LEU A 103 -6.20 0.01 -20.29
N ALA A 104 -6.14 -1.13 -19.61
CA ALA A 104 -4.86 -1.70 -19.17
C ALA A 104 -4.00 -2.06 -20.39
N PRO A 105 -2.66 -1.94 -20.30
CA PRO A 105 -1.88 -1.58 -19.12
C PRO A 105 -1.71 -0.06 -18.89
N TRP A 106 -2.29 0.79 -19.75
CA TRP A 106 -2.06 2.23 -19.69
C TRP A 106 -2.88 2.91 -18.60
N ILE A 107 -4.14 2.54 -18.42
CA ILE A 107 -5.01 3.13 -17.40
C ILE A 107 -5.87 2.02 -16.78
N SER A 108 -5.90 1.98 -15.46
CA SER A 108 -6.85 1.22 -14.65
C SER A 108 -7.46 2.16 -13.63
N VAL A 109 -8.77 2.06 -13.44
CA VAL A 109 -9.53 2.93 -12.54
C VAL A 109 -10.07 2.11 -11.39
N SER A 110 -9.66 2.42 -10.17
CA SER A 110 -10.10 1.72 -8.96
C SER A 110 -10.97 2.63 -8.10
N LEU A 111 -12.11 2.13 -7.66
CA LEU A 111 -13.05 2.85 -6.80
C LEU A 111 -13.31 2.04 -5.52
N GLY A 112 -13.14 2.67 -4.36
CA GLY A 112 -13.34 2.05 -3.05
C GLY A 112 -12.27 2.46 -2.05
N GLN A 113 -12.01 1.60 -1.06
CA GLN A 113 -10.97 1.79 -0.06
C GLN A 113 -9.68 1.08 -0.49
N PHE A 114 -8.59 1.83 -0.63
CA PHE A 114 -7.30 1.31 -1.08
C PHE A 114 -6.14 2.05 -0.41
N LYS A 115 -4.92 1.52 -0.58
CA LYS A 115 -3.69 2.20 -0.20
C LYS A 115 -3.45 3.44 -1.03
N SER A 116 -3.02 4.52 -0.37
CA SER A 116 -2.60 5.74 -1.04
C SER A 116 -1.37 5.44 -1.91
N PRO A 117 -1.31 5.92 -3.17
CA PRO A 117 -0.14 5.78 -4.03
C PRO A 117 0.96 6.73 -3.56
N PHE A 118 1.62 6.38 -2.45
CA PHE A 118 2.69 7.14 -1.83
C PHE A 118 3.76 6.20 -1.26
N SER A 119 5.05 6.46 -1.49
CA SER A 119 6.18 5.63 -1.01
C SER A 119 6.20 4.19 -1.55
N LEU A 120 7.40 3.63 -1.65
CA LEU A 120 7.65 2.29 -2.17
C LEU A 120 7.35 1.22 -1.12
N GLU A 121 7.81 1.38 0.11
CA GLU A 121 7.60 0.46 1.22
C GLU A 121 6.13 0.41 1.63
N LEU A 122 5.41 1.55 1.57
CA LEU A 122 3.97 1.60 1.83
C LEU A 122 3.18 0.74 0.84
N ASN A 123 3.49 0.91 -0.46
CA ASN A 123 2.86 0.19 -1.56
C ASN A 123 3.34 -1.27 -1.68
N THR A 124 4.53 -1.59 -1.17
CA THR A 124 5.00 -2.97 -1.04
C THR A 124 4.03 -3.77 -0.17
N ALA A 125 3.65 -4.95 -0.68
CA ALA A 125 2.73 -5.82 0.01
C ALA A 125 3.31 -6.26 1.35
N CYS A 126 2.46 -6.37 2.37
CA CYS A 126 2.92 -6.58 3.75
C CYS A 126 3.67 -7.90 3.96
N GLN A 127 3.36 -8.93 3.18
CA GLN A 127 4.06 -10.22 3.16
C GLN A 127 5.31 -10.21 2.26
N GLY A 128 5.47 -9.18 1.43
CA GLY A 128 6.65 -8.95 0.58
C GLY A 128 7.65 -7.97 1.18
N LEU A 129 7.43 -7.49 2.41
CA LEU A 129 8.39 -6.65 3.12
C LEU A 129 9.65 -7.44 3.46
N HIS A 130 10.80 -6.80 3.35
CA HIS A 130 12.09 -7.39 3.71
C HIS A 130 12.33 -7.43 5.22
N THR A 131 11.57 -6.62 5.97
CA THR A 131 11.61 -6.49 7.43
C THR A 131 10.25 -6.88 8.04
N ILE A 132 10.24 -7.16 9.34
CA ILE A 132 9.01 -7.54 10.07
C ILE A 132 7.96 -6.42 10.04
N LYS A 133 8.42 -5.18 10.27
CA LYS A 133 7.64 -3.94 10.24
C LYS A 133 8.23 -3.00 9.20
N ARG A 134 7.43 -2.03 8.75
CA ARG A 134 7.94 -0.96 7.88
C ARG A 134 8.93 -0.09 8.64
N SER A 135 9.74 0.67 7.91
CA SER A 135 10.60 1.70 8.49
C SER A 135 9.77 2.69 9.32
N LEU A 136 10.39 3.21 10.39
CA LEU A 136 9.75 4.20 11.26
C LEU A 136 9.32 5.44 10.46
N VAL A 137 10.18 5.88 9.52
CA VAL A 137 9.92 7.04 8.66
C VAL A 137 8.62 6.85 7.87
N VAL A 138 8.43 5.70 7.23
CA VAL A 138 7.20 5.44 6.49
C VAL A 138 6.02 5.25 7.43
N ASN A 139 6.18 4.50 8.52
CA ASN A 139 5.09 4.21 9.44
C ASN A 139 4.49 5.48 10.08
N GLU A 140 5.34 6.41 10.51
CA GLU A 140 4.91 7.62 11.20
C GLU A 140 4.52 8.76 10.24
N LEU A 141 5.27 8.95 9.14
CA LEU A 141 5.06 10.12 8.27
C LEU A 141 4.03 9.89 7.15
N THR A 142 3.60 8.65 6.93
CA THR A 142 2.59 8.31 5.90
C THR A 142 1.21 8.01 6.49
N ALA A 143 0.91 8.63 7.63
CA ALA A 143 -0.38 8.57 8.28
C ALA A 143 -1.54 8.71 7.27
N TYR A 144 -2.60 7.95 7.52
CA TYR A 144 -3.67 7.68 6.54
C TYR A 144 -3.14 6.99 5.28
N ASP A 145 -2.55 5.81 5.50
CA ASP A 145 -2.04 4.92 4.45
C ASP A 145 -3.13 4.42 3.51
N ARG A 146 -4.38 4.42 3.96
CA ARG A 146 -5.55 3.95 3.24
C ARG A 146 -6.74 4.86 3.43
N ASP A 147 -7.49 5.01 2.35
CA ASP A 147 -8.66 5.87 2.32
C ASP A 147 -9.61 5.46 1.18
N ARG A 148 -10.84 5.99 1.24
CA ARG A 148 -11.88 5.77 0.24
C ARG A 148 -11.82 6.84 -0.83
N GLY A 149 -11.89 6.43 -2.08
CA GLY A 149 -11.87 7.36 -3.19
C GLY A 149 -11.77 6.67 -4.54
N ILE A 150 -11.18 7.39 -5.50
CA ILE A 150 -10.90 6.92 -6.84
C ILE A 150 -9.40 7.02 -7.13
N MET A 151 -8.83 5.95 -7.69
CA MET A 151 -7.44 5.88 -8.11
C MET A 151 -7.36 5.61 -9.61
N PHE A 152 -6.44 6.29 -10.27
CA PHE A 152 -5.99 6.00 -11.61
C PHE A 152 -4.57 5.48 -11.54
N SER A 153 -4.32 4.31 -12.13
CA SER A 153 -2.98 3.70 -12.17
C SER A 153 -2.66 3.20 -13.56
N GLY A 154 -1.37 3.10 -13.86
CA GLY A 154 -0.93 2.68 -15.18
C GLY A 154 0.56 2.42 -15.25
N LYS A 155 0.98 1.84 -16.38
CA LYS A 155 2.39 1.66 -16.68
C LYS A 155 2.68 1.88 -18.16
N TYR A 156 3.87 2.39 -18.41
CA TYR A 156 4.45 2.46 -19.74
C TYR A 156 5.61 1.47 -19.84
N LYS A 157 5.33 0.30 -20.43
CA LYS A 157 6.29 -0.82 -20.55
C LYS A 157 6.88 -1.16 -19.17
N LYS A 158 8.17 -1.50 -19.10
CA LYS A 158 8.94 -1.61 -17.87
C LYS A 158 9.49 -0.26 -17.38
N LEU A 159 9.40 0.79 -18.21
CA LEU A 159 10.11 2.05 -18.00
C LEU A 159 9.45 2.92 -16.94
N ALA A 160 8.12 2.99 -16.90
CA ALA A 160 7.44 3.87 -15.96
C ALA A 160 6.18 3.26 -15.38
N LYS A 161 5.92 3.54 -14.11
CA LYS A 161 4.67 3.23 -13.40
C LYS A 161 4.19 4.51 -12.75
N TYR A 162 2.90 4.78 -12.84
CA TYR A 162 2.31 5.95 -12.23
C TYR A 162 0.97 5.61 -11.61
N ALA A 163 0.64 6.33 -10.55
CA ALA A 163 -0.67 6.29 -9.93
C ALA A 163 -0.99 7.65 -9.33
N PHE A 164 -2.25 8.04 -9.37
CA PHE A 164 -2.77 9.16 -8.62
C PHE A 164 -4.17 8.86 -8.12
N ALA A 165 -4.53 9.42 -6.97
CA ALA A 165 -5.78 9.16 -6.31
C ALA A 165 -6.36 10.45 -5.72
N PHE A 166 -7.69 10.50 -5.70
CA PHE A 166 -8.48 11.48 -4.97
C PHE A 166 -9.30 10.72 -3.94
N THR A 167 -9.08 11.04 -2.66
CA THR A 167 -9.69 10.35 -1.53
C THR A 167 -10.29 11.34 -0.54
N ASN A 168 -11.04 10.86 0.44
CA ASN A 168 -11.78 11.71 1.38
C ASN A 168 -10.90 12.45 2.41
N GLY A 169 -9.66 12.04 2.61
CA GLY A 169 -8.70 12.63 3.55
C GLY A 169 -8.90 12.26 5.01
N THR A 170 -9.98 11.56 5.36
CA THR A 170 -10.36 11.28 6.76
C THR A 170 -9.93 9.89 7.26
N GLY A 171 -9.26 9.11 6.41
CA GLY A 171 -8.80 7.76 6.74
C GLY A 171 -9.90 6.70 6.75
N ARG A 172 -9.59 5.54 7.35
CA ARG A 172 -10.43 4.33 7.26
C ARG A 172 -11.73 4.38 8.09
N ALA A 173 -11.79 5.22 9.12
CA ALA A 173 -12.77 5.09 10.21
C ALA A 173 -13.98 6.04 10.14
N ASN A 174 -13.92 7.11 9.35
CA ASN A 174 -14.91 8.17 9.41
C ASN A 174 -15.89 8.12 8.22
N LEU A 175 -17.19 8.17 8.52
CA LEU A 175 -18.20 8.55 7.52
C LEU A 175 -18.03 10.04 7.26
N GLU A 176 -17.72 10.38 6.02
CA GLU A 176 -17.36 11.73 5.61
C GLU A 176 -18.51 12.73 5.89
N ASN A 177 -18.17 13.88 6.48
CA ASN A 177 -19.10 14.97 6.76
C ASN A 177 -18.68 16.29 6.08
N ASN A 178 -17.74 16.25 5.12
CA ASN A 178 -17.17 17.44 4.48
C ASN A 178 -16.97 17.26 2.96
N GLN A 179 -16.61 18.34 2.28
CA GLN A 179 -16.37 18.34 0.82
C GLN A 179 -14.89 18.20 0.44
N ASN A 180 -13.96 18.26 1.41
CA ASN A 180 -12.54 18.29 1.14
C ASN A 180 -12.05 16.95 0.61
N LYS A 181 -11.01 16.97 -0.24
CA LYS A 181 -10.44 15.78 -0.86
C LYS A 181 -8.93 15.83 -0.75
N THR A 182 -8.34 14.68 -0.48
CA THR A 182 -6.90 14.47 -0.50
C THR A 182 -6.47 13.96 -1.86
N PHE A 183 -5.49 14.63 -2.44
CA PHE A 183 -4.76 14.18 -3.61
C PHE A 183 -3.52 13.40 -3.19
N ALA A 184 -3.24 12.30 -3.85
CA ALA A 184 -1.98 11.59 -3.76
C ALA A 184 -1.51 11.17 -5.15
N GLY A 185 -0.21 11.26 -5.42
CA GLY A 185 0.39 10.87 -6.68
C GLY A 185 1.76 10.26 -6.49
N ARG A 186 2.07 9.25 -7.30
CA ARG A 186 3.38 8.59 -7.35
C ARG A 186 3.77 8.28 -8.79
N LEU A 187 5.04 8.54 -9.10
CA LEU A 187 5.68 8.19 -10.35
C LEU A 187 6.96 7.44 -10.05
N VAL A 188 7.15 6.30 -10.72
CA VAL A 188 8.38 5.50 -10.66
C VAL A 188 8.89 5.31 -12.08
N VAL A 189 10.16 5.58 -12.30
CA VAL A 189 10.87 5.37 -13.55
C VAL A 189 11.98 4.38 -13.34
N SER A 190 12.07 3.38 -14.22
CA SER A 190 13.11 2.35 -14.23
C SER A 190 13.87 2.43 -15.56
N PRO A 191 14.89 3.29 -15.67
CA PRO A 191 15.65 3.49 -16.91
C PRO A 191 16.32 2.19 -17.41
N ILE A 192 16.72 1.34 -16.46
CA ILE A 192 17.27 0.01 -16.68
C ILE A 192 16.63 -0.97 -15.70
N ASP A 193 16.62 -2.27 -16.04
CA ASP A 193 15.95 -3.31 -15.25
C ASP A 193 16.47 -3.41 -13.79
N MET A 194 17.67 -2.90 -13.51
CA MET A 194 18.31 -2.95 -12.19
C MET A 194 18.01 -1.74 -11.29
N ILE A 195 17.52 -0.62 -11.83
CA ILE A 195 17.36 0.64 -11.08
C ILE A 195 15.94 1.15 -11.26
N SER A 196 15.29 1.47 -10.14
CA SER A 196 14.04 2.23 -10.11
C SER A 196 14.21 3.46 -9.24
N ILE A 197 13.73 4.60 -9.73
CA ILE A 197 13.72 5.87 -9.03
C ILE A 197 12.28 6.36 -9.00
N GLY A 198 11.78 6.76 -7.84
CA GLY A 198 10.42 7.23 -7.70
C GLY A 198 10.31 8.51 -6.90
N GLY A 199 9.16 9.15 -7.06
CA GLY A 199 8.74 10.31 -6.29
C GLY A 199 7.26 10.21 -5.99
N SER A 200 6.87 10.67 -4.80
CA SER A 200 5.48 10.73 -4.38
C SER A 200 5.14 12.09 -3.76
N TYR A 201 3.90 12.52 -3.94
CA TYR A 201 3.35 13.73 -3.35
C TYR A 201 1.95 13.43 -2.82
N LYS A 202 1.63 13.95 -1.63
CA LYS A 202 0.29 13.88 -1.04
C LYS A 202 -0.06 15.24 -0.46
N TYR A 203 -1.27 15.70 -0.75
CA TYR A 203 -1.83 16.95 -0.25
C TYR A 203 -3.30 16.77 0.08
N GLY A 204 -3.72 17.17 1.25
CA GLY A 204 -5.13 17.16 1.64
C GLY A 204 -5.43 18.19 2.70
N THR A 205 -6.67 18.65 2.74
CA THR A 205 -7.18 19.47 3.83
C THR A 205 -8.24 18.71 4.61
N SER A 206 -8.37 19.01 5.89
CA SER A 206 -9.39 18.47 6.78
C SER A 206 -10.00 19.61 7.60
N PRO A 207 -11.28 19.50 8.02
CA PRO A 207 -11.84 20.45 8.97
C PRO A 207 -10.99 20.48 10.23
N ALA A 208 -10.81 21.67 10.81
CA ALA A 208 -10.09 21.82 12.06
C ALA A 208 -10.78 21.04 13.19
N SER A 209 -9.98 20.56 14.14
CA SER A 209 -10.46 19.89 15.35
C SER A 209 -11.02 20.88 16.39
N ILE A 210 -10.88 22.19 16.15
CA ILE A 210 -11.34 23.28 17.01
C ILE A 210 -12.28 24.17 16.20
N ASP A 211 -13.43 24.53 16.77
CA ASP A 211 -14.38 25.47 16.16
C ASP A 211 -13.70 26.83 15.91
N GLU A 212 -13.94 27.43 14.73
CA GLU A 212 -13.38 28.72 14.26
C GLU A 212 -11.88 28.74 13.89
N ALA A 213 -11.19 27.59 13.87
CA ALA A 213 -9.83 27.50 13.35
C ALA A 213 -9.79 27.27 11.82
N ASP A 214 -8.67 27.70 11.19
CA ASP A 214 -8.40 27.42 9.78
C ASP A 214 -8.30 25.90 9.53
N GLU A 215 -8.61 25.47 8.30
CA GLU A 215 -8.52 24.05 7.92
C GLU A 215 -7.12 23.47 8.14
N ASP A 216 -7.11 22.23 8.58
CA ASP A 216 -5.91 21.43 8.79
C ASP A 216 -5.33 21.00 7.43
N GLU A 217 -4.07 21.32 7.14
CA GLU A 217 -3.39 21.00 5.87
C GLU A 217 -2.24 19.98 6.02
N GLN A 218 -2.36 18.82 5.39
CA GLN A 218 -1.29 17.83 5.34
C GLN A 218 -0.58 17.83 4.00
N LYS A 219 0.74 18.07 4.02
CA LYS A 219 1.64 17.98 2.85
C LYS A 219 2.69 16.90 3.10
N ARG A 220 2.87 16.00 2.14
CA ARG A 220 3.91 14.97 2.16
C ARG A 220 4.63 14.89 0.83
N PHE A 221 5.95 14.77 0.89
CA PHE A 221 6.81 14.50 -0.26
C PHE A 221 7.66 13.28 0.04
N ALA A 222 7.85 12.40 -0.94
CA ALA A 222 8.78 11.29 -0.81
C ALA A 222 9.63 11.10 -2.07
N GLY A 223 10.88 10.72 -1.86
CA GLY A 223 11.79 10.25 -2.89
C GLY A 223 12.25 8.84 -2.56
N GLU A 224 12.35 7.98 -3.58
CA GLU A 224 12.70 6.57 -3.42
C GLU A 224 13.69 6.12 -4.50
N ILE A 225 14.60 5.22 -4.13
CA ILE A 225 15.49 4.54 -5.06
C ILE A 225 15.58 3.06 -4.67
N GLU A 226 15.54 2.21 -5.69
CA GLU A 226 15.73 0.78 -5.57
C GLU A 226 16.78 0.32 -6.58
N PHE A 227 17.78 -0.40 -6.11
CA PHE A 227 18.76 -1.10 -6.92
C PHE A 227 18.66 -2.60 -6.65
N LYS A 228 18.44 -3.38 -7.71
CA LYS A 228 18.36 -4.83 -7.64
C LYS A 228 19.27 -5.47 -8.67
N MET A 229 20.22 -6.27 -8.21
CA MET A 229 21.13 -7.05 -9.06
C MET A 229 21.30 -8.43 -8.43
N ASP A 230 20.85 -9.45 -9.15
CA ASP A 230 20.83 -10.84 -8.69
C ASP A 230 20.19 -10.99 -7.31
N ASN A 231 20.99 -11.34 -6.30
CA ASN A 231 20.56 -11.54 -4.91
C ASN A 231 20.81 -10.31 -4.02
N ILE A 232 21.25 -9.20 -4.59
CA ILE A 232 21.50 -7.95 -3.87
C ILE A 232 20.35 -7.00 -4.15
N LEU A 233 19.71 -6.53 -3.08
CA LEU A 233 18.72 -5.47 -3.10
C LEU A 233 19.17 -4.35 -2.17
N VAL A 234 19.21 -3.13 -2.70
CA VAL A 234 19.40 -1.90 -1.93
C VAL A 234 18.20 -1.01 -2.19
N GLN A 235 17.55 -0.58 -1.11
CA GLN A 235 16.38 0.29 -1.16
C GLN A 235 16.58 1.43 -0.18
N ALA A 236 16.24 2.65 -0.61
CA ALA A 236 16.28 3.82 0.24
C ALA A 236 15.09 4.74 -0.05
N GLU A 237 14.54 5.31 1.00
CA GLU A 237 13.41 6.24 0.95
C GLU A 237 13.68 7.45 1.84
N TYR A 238 13.25 8.61 1.36
CA TYR A 238 13.19 9.86 2.11
C TYR A 238 11.76 10.35 2.10
N VAL A 239 11.22 10.70 3.26
CA VAL A 239 9.87 11.26 3.40
C VAL A 239 9.96 12.56 4.19
N SER A 240 9.38 13.62 3.65
CA SER A 240 9.19 14.91 4.31
C SER A 240 7.71 15.09 4.60
N ALA A 241 7.39 15.51 5.82
CA ALA A 241 6.05 15.79 6.27
C ALA A 241 5.95 17.21 6.79
N GLU A 242 4.97 17.94 6.28
CA GLU A 242 4.59 19.26 6.77
C GLU A 242 3.11 19.25 7.10
N ASP A 243 2.83 19.83 8.25
CA ASP A 243 1.59 19.69 8.96
C ASP A 243 1.27 21.10 9.51
N ILE A 244 0.26 21.79 8.96
CA ILE A 244 -0.29 23.07 9.42
C ILE A 244 -1.72 22.88 9.94
N GLY A 245 -2.00 23.27 11.19
CA GLY A 245 -3.35 23.29 11.73
C GLY A 245 -3.47 22.86 13.19
N SER A 246 -4.71 22.60 13.60
CA SER A 246 -5.12 22.29 14.95
C SER A 246 -4.59 20.96 15.50
N TYR A 247 -4.18 20.02 14.64
CA TYR A 247 -3.51 18.77 15.06
C TYR A 247 -2.15 19.00 15.73
N LEU A 248 -1.55 20.20 15.61
CA LEU A 248 -0.32 20.55 16.34
C LEU A 248 -0.58 21.00 17.78
N ILE A 249 -1.84 21.26 18.13
CA ILE A 249 -2.23 21.91 19.39
C ILE A 249 -2.68 20.88 20.44
N GLY A 250 -2.91 19.62 20.06
CA GLY A 250 -3.47 18.56 20.91
C GLY A 250 -2.50 17.44 21.29
N GLY A 251 -1.30 17.77 21.74
CA GLY A 251 -0.38 16.82 22.36
C GLY A 251 -0.38 16.97 23.88
N ASP A 252 -1.34 16.33 24.55
CA ASP A 252 -1.31 16.03 25.99
C ASP A 252 -1.18 14.51 26.19
#